data_AF-R7M819-F1
#
_entry.id   AF-R7M819-F1
#
_cell.length_a   1.000
_cell.length_b   1.000
_cell.length_c   1.000
_cell.angle_alpha   90.00
_cell.angle_beta   90.00
_cell.angle_gamma   90.00
#
_symmetry.space_group_name_H-M   'P 1'
#
loop_
_entity.id
_entity.type
_entity.pdbx_description
1 polymer ?
#
loop_
_entity_poly.entity_id
_entity_poly.type
_entity_poly.pdbx_seq_one_letter_code
_entity_poly.pdbx_strand_id
1 'polypeptide(L)'
;MINLSNITNKISVDKEALSTLPRNNEKNINAYLKKVSTYKTTYQKLENEIIEEMKQRISKINEIEKSEELLNLEDEIKNTEGVIYLLNDIDTSYEKMDLDRILYNLNFYYKKNLEIVNDTILYCIKKFEEVGIKLTLKDFTYSKYVNEYINVFLQELENENINSKRIKSKFEEIYWKCPDIIVHIKLNIIYLYLKNEKYIDKYYNKQKEMLIKNFAKEAILNRYIELKKRLIDKTEEDKSIIINNFLSGNLKVKDYSVSSIESSYLKFISKEDLQEMNEDKRKEINSALIKLSNSLYEYKNYLKYKFIIDAIKEEYKNKEQNKNLYAQSKKELNTKESKLFKINNKINGHGILVKSNDKYVVEANNLILELKDKYTDLEKNKINNKIYSELDENSTLLDVLKVASSFYSFLYRCAREEFVDATDEEINLFIDELREFVRWPYYTMLNNITMTDTKDLAIVIKDRYQLLNINIEKEELEEENLDSLISTIETIKMYDNLQKNNLSVDEIEGIYEFKKILGK
;
A
#
# COMPACT_ATOMS: atom_id res chain seq x y z
N MET A 1 30.26 -5.54 -36.22
CA MET A 1 29.75 -4.24 -35.73
C MET A 1 29.94 -3.22 -36.85
N ILE A 2 28.87 -2.57 -37.31
CA ILE A 2 28.95 -1.54 -38.36
C ILE A 2 29.69 -0.33 -37.77
N ASN A 3 30.82 0.06 -38.35
CA ASN A 3 31.57 1.24 -37.88
C ASN A 3 30.99 2.51 -38.51
N LEU A 4 30.24 3.27 -37.72
CA LEU A 4 29.53 4.48 -38.16
C LEU A 4 30.49 5.61 -38.60
N SER A 5 31.67 5.75 -37.99
CA SER A 5 32.64 6.79 -38.40
C SER A 5 33.20 6.51 -39.80
N ASN A 6 33.42 5.24 -40.12
CA ASN A 6 33.83 4.81 -41.46
C ASN A 6 32.74 5.06 -42.50
N ILE A 7 31.46 4.99 -42.13
CA ILE A 7 30.33 5.28 -43.03
C ILE A 7 30.27 6.77 -43.35
N THR A 8 30.31 7.64 -42.34
CA THR A 8 30.24 9.09 -42.54
C THR A 8 31.41 9.59 -43.39
N ASN A 9 32.62 9.10 -43.12
CA ASN A 9 33.80 9.40 -43.93
C ASN A 9 33.64 8.92 -45.37
N LYS A 10 33.12 7.70 -45.58
CA LYS A 10 32.86 7.17 -46.92
C LYS A 10 31.82 7.99 -47.68
N ILE A 11 30.74 8.42 -47.02
CA ILE A 11 29.72 9.31 -47.62
C ILE A 11 30.36 10.63 -48.06
N SER A 12 31.24 11.21 -47.24
CA SER A 12 31.95 12.44 -47.58
C SER A 12 32.82 12.27 -48.83
N VAL A 13 33.65 11.21 -48.85
CA VAL A 13 34.53 10.88 -49.98
C VAL A 13 33.74 10.60 -51.26
N ASP A 14 32.65 9.83 -51.17
CA ASP A 14 31.83 9.51 -52.34
C ASP A 14 31.06 10.74 -52.87
N LYS A 15 30.68 11.70 -51.99
CA LYS A 15 30.12 13.00 -52.41
C LYS A 15 31.14 13.87 -53.15
N GLU A 16 32.38 13.91 -52.67
CA GLU A 16 33.48 14.63 -53.32
C GLU A 16 33.85 13.98 -54.67
N ALA A 17 33.85 12.66 -54.74
CA ALA A 17 34.03 11.94 -56.00
C ALA A 17 32.91 12.28 -57.01
N LEU A 18 31.66 12.46 -56.57
CA LEU A 18 30.56 12.89 -57.45
C LEU A 18 30.68 14.36 -57.90
N SER A 19 31.27 15.24 -57.09
CA SER A 19 31.39 16.67 -57.42
C SER A 19 32.46 16.93 -58.48
N THR A 20 33.46 16.06 -58.57
CA THR A 20 34.59 16.16 -59.52
C THR A 20 34.31 15.53 -60.89
N LEU A 21 33.21 14.78 -61.04
CA LEU A 21 32.85 14.14 -62.31
C LEU A 21 32.34 15.17 -63.36
N PRO A 22 32.86 15.14 -64.60
CA PRO A 22 32.45 16.06 -65.67
C PRO A 22 31.00 15.82 -66.11
N ARG A 23 30.30 16.88 -66.54
CA ARG A 23 28.88 16.85 -66.97
C ARG A 23 28.64 17.62 -68.29
N ASN A 24 29.70 17.77 -69.09
CA ASN A 24 29.74 18.64 -70.26
C ASN A 24 29.29 18.00 -71.58
N ASN A 25 28.99 16.69 -71.61
CA ASN A 25 28.43 16.00 -72.78
C ASN A 25 27.61 14.77 -72.35
N GLU A 26 26.83 14.23 -73.28
CA GLU A 26 25.90 13.12 -73.02
C GLU A 26 26.57 11.86 -72.46
N LYS A 27 27.77 11.51 -72.96
CA LYS A 27 28.57 10.38 -72.43
C LYS A 27 28.97 10.60 -70.97
N ASN A 28 29.40 11.81 -70.63
CA ASN A 28 29.81 12.18 -69.27
C ASN A 28 28.62 12.26 -68.31
N ILE A 29 27.46 12.75 -68.79
CA ILE A 29 26.19 12.73 -68.02
C ILE A 29 25.77 11.28 -67.72
N ASN A 30 25.82 10.39 -68.71
CA ASN A 30 25.46 8.98 -68.52
C ASN A 30 26.41 8.27 -67.52
N ALA A 31 27.71 8.57 -67.55
CA ALA A 31 28.68 8.06 -66.58
C ALA A 31 28.41 8.57 -65.15
N TYR A 32 28.09 9.85 -65.01
CA TYR A 32 27.68 10.45 -63.73
C TYR A 32 26.42 9.79 -63.17
N LEU A 33 25.35 9.67 -63.97
CA LEU A 33 24.10 9.05 -63.55
C LEU A 33 24.28 7.59 -63.13
N LYS A 34 25.12 6.83 -63.85
CA LYS A 34 25.47 5.46 -63.48
C LYS A 34 26.17 5.41 -62.11
N LYS A 35 27.11 6.31 -61.85
CA LYS A 35 27.81 6.38 -60.56
C LYS A 35 26.89 6.78 -59.42
N VAL A 36 26.01 7.76 -59.64
CA VAL A 36 24.95 8.16 -58.69
C VAL A 36 24.04 6.98 -58.37
N SER A 37 23.60 6.23 -59.39
CA SER A 37 22.77 5.04 -59.18
C SER A 37 23.50 3.97 -58.35
N THR A 38 24.77 3.70 -58.62
CA THR A 38 25.58 2.76 -57.83
C THR A 38 25.68 3.18 -56.38
N TYR A 39 25.97 4.46 -56.12
CA TYR A 39 26.05 4.98 -54.74
C TYR A 39 24.69 4.94 -54.04
N LYS A 40 23.61 5.32 -54.73
CA LYS A 40 22.25 5.20 -54.20
C LYS A 40 21.93 3.77 -53.77
N THR A 41 22.14 2.78 -54.64
CA THR A 41 21.91 1.36 -54.29
C THR A 41 22.78 0.90 -53.12
N THR A 42 24.05 1.33 -53.09
CA THR A 42 24.98 0.98 -52.00
C THR A 42 24.51 1.51 -50.66
N TYR A 43 24.12 2.78 -50.59
CA TYR A 43 23.68 3.40 -49.34
C TYR A 43 22.27 2.98 -48.92
N GLN A 44 21.38 2.68 -49.86
CA GLN A 44 20.08 2.06 -49.54
C GLN A 44 20.26 0.68 -48.91
N LYS A 45 21.20 -0.12 -49.41
CA LYS A 45 21.52 -1.42 -48.79
C LYS A 45 22.06 -1.23 -47.37
N LEU A 46 22.97 -0.29 -47.18
CA LEU A 46 23.55 0.01 -45.87
C LEU A 46 22.52 0.55 -44.88
N GLU A 47 21.63 1.43 -45.33
CA GLU A 47 20.50 1.93 -44.54
C GLU A 47 19.60 0.78 -44.06
N ASN A 48 19.24 -0.15 -44.95
CA ASN A 48 18.47 -1.33 -44.58
C ASN A 48 19.21 -2.20 -43.57
N GLU A 49 20.51 -2.44 -43.74
CA GLU A 49 21.33 -3.20 -42.79
C GLU A 49 21.34 -2.54 -41.39
N ILE A 50 21.44 -1.21 -41.34
CA ILE A 50 21.39 -0.44 -40.09
C ILE A 50 19.99 -0.54 -39.44
N ILE A 51 18.92 -0.38 -40.23
CA ILE A 51 17.54 -0.49 -39.75
C ILE A 51 17.26 -1.88 -39.18
N GLU A 52 17.72 -2.94 -39.84
CA GLU A 52 17.53 -4.31 -39.34
C GLU A 52 18.34 -4.57 -38.06
N GLU A 53 19.57 -4.07 -37.96
CA GLU A 53 20.35 -4.12 -36.72
C GLU A 53 19.64 -3.36 -35.57
N MET A 54 19.08 -2.17 -35.85
CA MET A 54 18.31 -1.40 -34.87
C MET A 54 17.08 -2.19 -34.37
N LYS A 55 16.29 -2.76 -35.29
CA LYS A 55 15.13 -3.60 -34.96
C LYS A 55 15.53 -4.81 -34.12
N GLN A 56 16.61 -5.50 -34.49
CA GLN A 56 17.11 -6.66 -33.75
C GLN A 56 17.51 -6.29 -32.32
N ARG A 57 18.20 -5.16 -32.13
CA ARG A 57 18.58 -4.68 -30.79
C ARG A 57 17.36 -4.30 -29.95
N ILE A 58 16.37 -3.64 -30.54
CA ILE A 58 15.10 -3.33 -29.86
C ILE A 58 14.37 -4.61 -29.46
N SER A 59 14.27 -5.60 -30.36
CA SER A 59 13.59 -6.88 -30.09
C SER A 59 14.23 -7.59 -28.90
N LYS A 60 15.57 -7.70 -28.89
CA LYS A 60 16.32 -8.33 -27.79
C LYS A 60 16.04 -7.71 -26.43
N ILE A 61 15.80 -6.40 -26.37
CA ILE A 61 15.46 -5.71 -25.12
C ILE A 61 14.00 -5.92 -24.74
N ASN A 62 13.09 -5.83 -25.71
CA ASN A 62 11.66 -6.01 -25.46
C ASN A 62 11.32 -7.47 -25.06
N GLU A 63 12.15 -8.44 -25.41
CA GLU A 63 12.02 -9.85 -25.01
C GLU A 63 12.50 -10.13 -23.57
N ILE A 64 13.08 -9.14 -22.87
CA ILE A 64 13.53 -9.32 -21.48
C ILE A 64 12.32 -9.25 -20.55
N GLU A 65 11.89 -10.42 -20.10
CA GLU A 65 10.82 -10.58 -19.12
C GLU A 65 11.35 -10.56 -17.68
N LYS A 66 10.43 -10.40 -16.72
CA LYS A 66 10.75 -10.57 -15.29
C LYS A 66 11.34 -11.96 -15.06
N SER A 67 12.31 -12.05 -14.14
CA SER A 67 12.89 -13.34 -13.76
C SER A 67 11.86 -14.29 -13.13
N GLU A 68 11.98 -15.59 -13.43
CA GLU A 68 11.13 -16.64 -12.84
C GLU A 68 11.25 -16.68 -11.30
N GLU A 69 12.44 -16.39 -10.76
CA GLU A 69 12.64 -16.26 -9.30
C GLU A 69 11.75 -15.15 -8.71
N LEU A 70 11.67 -13.99 -9.37
CA LEU A 70 10.85 -12.88 -8.91
C LEU A 70 9.36 -13.23 -8.95
N LEU A 71 8.88 -13.83 -10.03
CA LEU A 71 7.49 -14.27 -10.15
C LEU A 71 7.12 -15.29 -9.06
N ASN A 72 8.00 -16.26 -8.79
CA ASN A 72 7.80 -17.24 -7.73
C ASN A 72 7.79 -16.60 -6.32
N LEU A 73 8.61 -15.58 -6.08
CA LEU A 73 8.62 -14.83 -4.82
C LEU A 73 7.34 -14.00 -4.63
N GLU A 74 6.85 -13.34 -5.69
CA GLU A 74 5.58 -12.61 -5.69
C GLU A 74 4.42 -13.54 -5.29
N ASP A 75 4.38 -14.76 -5.85
CA ASP A 75 3.36 -15.78 -5.53
C ASP A 75 3.53 -16.36 -4.11
N GLU A 76 4.75 -16.67 -3.67
CA GLU A 76 5.02 -17.20 -2.31
C GLU A 76 4.61 -16.20 -1.23
N ILE A 77 4.90 -14.90 -1.43
CA ILE A 77 4.48 -13.83 -0.51
C ILE A 77 2.97 -13.71 -0.47
N LYS A 78 2.30 -13.66 -1.63
CA LYS A 78 0.84 -13.54 -1.69
C LYS A 78 0.14 -14.69 -0.93
N ASN A 79 0.63 -15.91 -1.08
CA ASN A 79 0.12 -17.08 -0.35
C ASN A 79 0.39 -16.98 1.16
N THR A 80 1.56 -16.46 1.55
CA THR A 80 1.93 -16.29 2.96
C THR A 80 1.14 -15.15 3.63
N GLU A 81 0.97 -14.01 2.98
CA GLU A 81 0.15 -12.87 3.47
C GLU A 81 -1.27 -13.30 3.81
N GLY A 82 -1.84 -14.21 3.00
CA GLY A 82 -3.15 -14.81 3.22
C GLY A 82 -3.32 -15.56 4.54
N VAL A 83 -2.24 -15.87 5.27
CA VAL A 83 -2.29 -16.52 6.59
C VAL A 83 -1.64 -15.71 7.71
N ILE A 84 -0.78 -14.73 7.38
CA ILE A 84 -0.04 -13.93 8.38
C ILE A 84 -0.98 -13.11 9.28
N TYR A 85 -2.11 -12.64 8.77
CA TYR A 85 -3.09 -11.89 9.57
C TYR A 85 -3.65 -12.72 10.76
N LEU A 86 -3.69 -14.06 10.65
CA LEU A 86 -4.10 -14.95 11.74
C LEU A 86 -3.09 -14.96 12.90
N LEU A 87 -1.83 -14.63 12.63
CA LEU A 87 -0.76 -14.58 13.61
C LEU A 87 -0.66 -13.22 14.32
N ASN A 88 -1.41 -12.20 13.88
CA ASN A 88 -1.48 -10.92 14.58
C ASN A 88 -2.30 -11.08 15.89
N ASP A 89 -1.61 -10.87 17.01
CA ASP A 89 -2.21 -10.99 18.36
C ASP A 89 -2.86 -9.69 18.83
N ILE A 90 -2.57 -8.58 18.16
CA ILE A 90 -3.16 -7.27 18.45
C ILE A 90 -4.61 -7.24 17.95
N ASP A 91 -4.81 -7.63 16.68
CA ASP A 91 -6.14 -7.69 16.03
C ASP A 91 -7.11 -8.56 16.82
N THR A 92 -8.30 -8.03 17.11
CA THR A 92 -9.39 -8.86 17.64
C THR A 92 -10.08 -9.60 16.50
N SER A 93 -11.00 -10.50 16.82
CA SER A 93 -11.78 -11.17 15.77
C SER A 93 -12.60 -10.20 14.92
N TYR A 94 -12.91 -9.01 15.45
CA TYR A 94 -13.59 -7.94 14.72
C TYR A 94 -12.74 -7.41 13.54
N GLU A 95 -11.47 -7.07 13.80
CA GLU A 95 -10.50 -6.63 12.78
C GLU A 95 -10.14 -7.78 11.83
N LYS A 96 -10.01 -9.02 12.33
CA LYS A 96 -9.78 -10.21 11.49
C LYS A 96 -10.94 -10.50 10.53
N MET A 97 -12.16 -10.07 10.86
CA MET A 97 -13.33 -10.13 9.97
C MET A 97 -13.44 -8.90 9.06
N ASP A 98 -12.56 -7.91 9.21
CA ASP A 98 -12.57 -6.63 8.48
C ASP A 98 -13.84 -5.79 8.74
N LEU A 99 -14.52 -6.06 9.86
CA LEU A 99 -15.76 -5.36 10.21
C LEU A 99 -15.51 -3.94 10.71
N ASP A 100 -14.35 -3.67 11.30
CA ASP A 100 -13.96 -2.32 11.76
C ASP A 100 -13.90 -1.34 10.58
N ARG A 101 -13.17 -1.66 9.51
CA ARG A 101 -13.06 -0.83 8.31
C ARG A 101 -14.41 -0.67 7.64
N ILE A 102 -15.10 -1.78 7.39
CA ILE A 102 -16.29 -1.79 6.53
C ILE A 102 -17.49 -1.14 7.22
N LEU A 103 -17.72 -1.41 8.51
CA LEU A 103 -18.81 -0.79 9.24
C LEU A 103 -18.49 0.67 9.61
N TYR A 104 -17.22 1.04 9.78
CA TYR A 104 -16.85 2.44 9.93
C TYR A 104 -17.14 3.24 8.66
N ASN A 105 -16.85 2.68 7.49
CA ASN A 105 -17.15 3.28 6.19
C ASN A 105 -18.64 3.53 5.94
N LEU A 106 -19.54 2.82 6.63
CA LEU A 106 -20.98 3.12 6.61
C LEU A 106 -21.35 4.40 7.36
N ASN A 107 -20.48 5.01 8.18
CA ASN A 107 -20.75 6.31 8.82
C ASN A 107 -20.95 7.44 7.80
N PHE A 108 -20.39 7.29 6.61
CA PHE A 108 -20.45 8.27 5.52
C PHE A 108 -21.39 7.83 4.39
N TYR A 109 -22.42 7.03 4.71
CA TYR A 109 -23.35 6.49 3.72
C TYR A 109 -24.02 7.55 2.86
N TYR A 110 -24.19 8.78 3.38
CA TYR A 110 -24.80 9.90 2.67
C TYR A 110 -23.94 10.42 1.50
N LYS A 111 -22.66 10.04 1.44
CA LYS A 111 -21.76 10.30 0.29
C LYS A 111 -21.74 9.14 -0.71
N LYS A 112 -22.54 8.10 -0.49
CA LYS A 112 -22.50 6.84 -1.25
C LYS A 112 -23.84 6.57 -1.93
N ASN A 113 -23.83 5.71 -2.95
CA ASN A 113 -25.05 5.19 -3.53
C ASN A 113 -25.57 3.97 -2.75
N LEU A 114 -26.83 3.59 -2.97
CA LEU A 114 -27.46 2.45 -2.30
C LEU A 114 -26.79 1.11 -2.65
N GLU A 115 -26.18 1.00 -3.83
CA GLU A 115 -25.51 -0.24 -4.27
C GLU A 115 -24.31 -0.56 -3.39
N ILE A 116 -23.48 0.44 -3.06
CA ILE A 116 -22.36 0.30 -2.12
C ILE A 116 -22.86 -0.13 -0.73
N VAL A 117 -24.00 0.38 -0.28
CA VAL A 117 -24.60 -0.01 1.01
C VAL A 117 -25.03 -1.49 0.98
N ASN A 118 -25.66 -1.92 -0.11
CA ASN A 118 -26.10 -3.31 -0.28
C ASN A 118 -24.93 -4.28 -0.38
N ASP A 119 -23.90 -3.92 -1.14
CA ASP A 119 -22.68 -4.72 -1.26
C ASP A 119 -21.98 -4.83 0.10
N THR A 120 -22.00 -3.77 0.90
CA THR A 120 -21.48 -3.78 2.26
C THR A 120 -22.27 -4.75 3.16
N ILE A 121 -23.60 -4.73 3.10
CA ILE A 121 -24.45 -5.66 3.88
C ILE A 121 -24.16 -7.10 3.46
N LEU A 122 -24.07 -7.38 2.16
CA LEU A 122 -23.74 -8.70 1.63
C LEU A 122 -22.36 -9.16 2.13
N TYR A 123 -21.36 -8.28 2.08
CA TYR A 123 -20.02 -8.60 2.57
C TYR A 123 -20.06 -8.99 4.05
N CYS A 124 -20.74 -8.21 4.90
CA CYS A 124 -20.87 -8.55 6.31
C CYS A 124 -21.53 -9.92 6.50
N ILE A 125 -22.63 -10.22 5.79
CA ILE A 125 -23.29 -11.53 5.87
C ILE A 125 -22.32 -12.66 5.49
N LYS A 126 -21.55 -12.51 4.41
CA LYS A 126 -20.53 -13.47 3.99
C LYS A 126 -19.46 -13.69 5.05
N LYS A 127 -19.02 -12.62 5.75
CA LYS A 127 -18.06 -12.74 6.86
C LYS A 127 -18.58 -13.55 8.04
N PHE A 128 -19.86 -13.42 8.38
CA PHE A 128 -20.48 -14.31 9.37
C PHE A 128 -20.54 -15.77 8.87
N GLU A 129 -20.85 -15.97 7.60
CA GLU A 129 -20.88 -17.32 7.00
C GLU A 129 -19.50 -17.99 6.98
N GLU A 130 -18.43 -17.24 6.67
CA GLU A 130 -17.03 -17.71 6.67
C GLU A 130 -16.63 -18.33 8.03
N VAL A 131 -17.14 -17.80 9.14
CA VAL A 131 -16.88 -18.31 10.49
C VAL A 131 -17.93 -19.36 10.94
N GLY A 132 -18.86 -19.72 10.07
CA GLY A 132 -19.88 -20.74 10.31
C GLY A 132 -21.17 -20.22 10.97
N ILE A 133 -21.44 -18.91 10.92
CA ILE A 133 -22.66 -18.29 11.44
C ILE A 133 -23.58 -17.96 10.27
N LYS A 134 -24.63 -18.76 10.08
CA LYS A 134 -25.66 -18.49 9.07
C LYS A 134 -26.67 -17.48 9.61
N LEU A 135 -26.61 -16.24 9.13
CA LEU A 135 -27.57 -15.20 9.48
C LEU A 135 -28.90 -15.43 8.75
N THR A 136 -30.00 -15.24 9.47
CA THR A 136 -31.36 -15.36 8.97
C THR A 136 -32.18 -14.12 9.35
N LEU A 137 -33.38 -13.97 8.81
CA LEU A 137 -34.28 -12.85 9.17
C LEU A 137 -34.50 -12.70 10.69
N LYS A 138 -34.41 -13.80 11.47
CA LYS A 138 -34.57 -13.80 12.93
C LYS A 138 -33.44 -13.08 13.67
N ASP A 139 -32.31 -12.86 13.02
CA ASP A 139 -31.15 -12.17 13.59
C ASP A 139 -31.26 -10.65 13.42
N PHE A 140 -32.11 -10.20 12.49
CA PHE A 140 -32.30 -8.80 12.13
C PHE A 140 -33.49 -8.16 12.86
N THR A 141 -33.32 -7.94 14.18
CA THR A 141 -34.39 -7.53 15.11
C THR A 141 -34.18 -6.18 15.79
N TYR A 142 -33.17 -5.42 15.39
CA TYR A 142 -32.81 -4.14 16.02
C TYR A 142 -33.88 -3.06 15.86
N SER A 143 -34.63 -3.10 14.75
CA SER A 143 -35.85 -2.33 14.56
C SER A 143 -36.78 -3.04 13.58
N LYS A 144 -38.07 -2.66 13.56
CA LYS A 144 -39.02 -3.18 12.56
C LYS A 144 -38.54 -2.90 11.13
N TYR A 145 -37.92 -1.74 10.91
CA TYR A 145 -37.45 -1.31 9.59
C TYR A 145 -36.26 -2.12 9.11
N VAL A 146 -35.33 -2.48 10.00
CA VAL A 146 -34.22 -3.41 9.69
C VAL A 146 -34.79 -4.75 9.25
N ASN A 147 -35.79 -5.28 9.97
CA ASN A 147 -36.42 -6.55 9.62
C ASN A 147 -37.11 -6.48 8.25
N GLU A 148 -37.91 -5.43 8.01
CA GLU A 148 -38.62 -5.23 6.74
C GLU A 148 -37.66 -5.11 5.55
N TYR A 149 -36.58 -4.35 5.70
CA TYR A 149 -35.56 -4.18 4.65
C TYR A 149 -34.83 -5.50 4.38
N ILE A 150 -34.30 -6.13 5.43
CA ILE A 150 -33.49 -7.34 5.29
C ILE A 150 -34.31 -8.53 4.80
N ASN A 151 -35.60 -8.60 5.09
CA ASN A 151 -36.47 -9.62 4.50
C ASN A 151 -36.49 -9.55 2.97
N VAL A 152 -36.65 -8.34 2.40
CA VAL A 152 -36.57 -8.17 0.94
C VAL A 152 -35.15 -8.41 0.45
N PHE A 153 -34.14 -7.92 1.18
CA PHE A 153 -32.74 -8.12 0.82
C PHE A 153 -32.38 -9.61 0.67
N LEU A 154 -32.75 -10.45 1.65
CA LEU A 154 -32.44 -11.88 1.63
C LEU A 154 -33.18 -12.62 0.50
N GLN A 155 -34.42 -12.22 0.18
CA GLN A 155 -35.15 -12.81 -0.94
C GLN A 155 -34.52 -12.46 -2.30
N GLU A 156 -34.02 -11.24 -2.46
CA GLU A 156 -33.35 -10.84 -3.70
C GLU A 156 -31.90 -11.34 -3.77
N LEU A 157 -31.27 -11.61 -2.62
CA LEU A 157 -29.99 -12.33 -2.55
C LEU A 157 -30.12 -13.75 -3.09
N GLU A 158 -31.20 -14.47 -2.78
CA GLU A 158 -31.51 -15.78 -3.37
C GLU A 158 -31.70 -15.72 -4.89
N ASN A 159 -32.11 -14.56 -5.42
CA ASN A 159 -32.23 -14.29 -6.86
C ASN A 159 -30.95 -13.70 -7.48
N GLU A 160 -29.82 -13.70 -6.75
CA GLU A 160 -28.53 -13.15 -7.16
C GLU A 160 -28.58 -11.67 -7.60
N ASN A 161 -29.55 -10.89 -7.12
CA ASN A 161 -29.74 -9.49 -7.52
C ASN A 161 -30.08 -8.57 -6.34
N ILE A 162 -29.11 -8.32 -5.47
CA ILE A 162 -29.23 -7.42 -4.31
C ILE A 162 -29.37 -5.93 -4.66
N ASN A 163 -29.38 -5.57 -5.95
CA ASN A 163 -29.54 -4.19 -6.43
C ASN A 163 -30.80 -4.03 -7.31
N SER A 164 -31.76 -4.94 -7.15
CA SER A 164 -32.99 -4.95 -7.92
C SER A 164 -33.88 -3.74 -7.65
N LYS A 165 -34.81 -3.46 -8.57
CA LYS A 165 -35.84 -2.43 -8.39
C LYS A 165 -36.64 -2.63 -7.10
N ARG A 166 -36.85 -3.88 -6.69
CA ARG A 166 -37.62 -4.22 -5.49
C ARG A 166 -36.90 -3.76 -4.21
N ILE A 167 -35.58 -3.94 -4.14
CA ILE A 167 -34.77 -3.41 -3.03
C ILE A 167 -34.79 -1.89 -3.03
N LYS A 168 -34.59 -1.25 -4.19
CA LYS A 168 -34.62 0.22 -4.32
C LYS A 168 -35.96 0.80 -3.83
N SER A 169 -37.08 0.24 -4.28
CA SER A 169 -38.42 0.65 -3.82
C SER A 169 -38.64 0.38 -2.33
N LYS A 170 -38.15 -0.75 -1.79
CA LYS A 170 -38.27 -1.05 -0.36
C LYS A 170 -37.42 -0.09 0.49
N PHE A 171 -36.22 0.26 0.03
CA PHE A 171 -35.37 1.26 0.66
C PHE A 171 -36.09 2.61 0.74
N GLU A 172 -36.59 3.12 -0.40
CA GLU A 172 -37.31 4.40 -0.46
C GLU A 172 -38.51 4.42 0.48
N GLU A 173 -39.33 3.36 0.48
CA GLU A 173 -40.49 3.24 1.35
C GLU A 173 -40.13 3.34 2.85
N ILE A 174 -39.03 2.68 3.24
CA ILE A 174 -38.56 2.67 4.63
C ILE A 174 -37.88 4.00 4.98
N TYR A 175 -37.09 4.57 4.06
CA TYR A 175 -36.32 5.78 4.28
C TYR A 175 -37.21 6.96 4.68
N TRP A 176 -38.37 7.11 4.03
CA TRP A 176 -39.36 8.14 4.40
C TRP A 176 -39.95 7.96 5.82
N LYS A 177 -39.90 6.75 6.37
CA LYS A 177 -40.37 6.43 7.74
C LYS A 177 -39.22 6.42 8.76
N CYS A 178 -38.00 6.17 8.31
CA CYS A 178 -36.78 6.04 9.10
C CYS A 178 -35.55 6.41 8.23
N PRO A 179 -35.18 7.70 8.19
CA PRO A 179 -34.02 8.17 7.44
C PRO A 179 -32.71 7.52 7.90
N ASP A 180 -32.63 7.14 9.18
CA ASP A 180 -31.47 6.49 9.80
C ASP A 180 -31.41 4.97 9.61
N ILE A 181 -32.16 4.39 8.67
CA ILE A 181 -32.21 2.93 8.45
C ILE A 181 -30.82 2.29 8.30
N ILE A 182 -29.87 2.97 7.64
CA ILE A 182 -28.50 2.46 7.47
C ILE A 182 -27.77 2.37 8.82
N VAL A 183 -27.98 3.34 9.71
CA VAL A 183 -27.47 3.29 11.09
C VAL A 183 -28.09 2.09 11.81
N HIS A 184 -29.39 1.87 11.66
CA HIS A 184 -30.06 0.75 12.32
C HIS A 184 -29.51 -0.61 11.85
N ILE A 185 -29.25 -0.76 10.54
CA ILE A 185 -28.65 -1.97 9.97
C ILE A 185 -27.23 -2.15 10.50
N LYS A 186 -26.40 -1.10 10.46
CA LYS A 186 -25.03 -1.12 11.00
C LYS A 186 -25.02 -1.59 12.46
N LEU A 187 -25.83 -0.96 13.33
CA LEU A 187 -25.85 -1.31 14.75
C LEU A 187 -26.35 -2.74 14.98
N ASN A 188 -27.27 -3.24 14.14
CA ASN A 188 -27.69 -4.63 14.22
C ASN A 188 -26.54 -5.59 13.88
N ILE A 189 -25.70 -5.29 12.88
CA ILE A 189 -24.53 -6.11 12.54
C ILE A 189 -23.50 -6.10 13.68
N ILE A 190 -23.22 -4.94 14.28
CA ILE A 190 -22.31 -4.85 15.44
C ILE A 190 -22.86 -5.68 16.62
N TYR A 191 -24.17 -5.57 16.90
CA TYR A 191 -24.83 -6.39 17.91
C TYR A 191 -24.67 -7.89 17.63
N LEU A 192 -24.83 -8.32 16.38
CA LEU A 192 -24.65 -9.71 15.98
C LEU A 192 -23.22 -10.20 16.18
N TYR A 193 -22.21 -9.35 15.91
CA TYR A 193 -20.82 -9.65 16.23
C TYR A 193 -20.66 -9.82 17.74
N LEU A 194 -21.08 -8.85 18.56
CA LEU A 194 -20.91 -8.90 20.02
C LEU A 194 -21.62 -10.11 20.66
N LYS A 195 -22.80 -10.48 20.15
CA LYS A 195 -23.54 -11.66 20.60
C LYS A 195 -22.78 -12.96 20.32
N ASN A 196 -22.01 -13.01 19.23
CA ASN A 196 -21.28 -14.20 18.79
C ASN A 196 -19.76 -14.12 19.04
N GLU A 197 -19.25 -13.03 19.63
CA GLU A 197 -17.82 -12.72 19.80
C GLU A 197 -17.01 -13.93 20.29
N LYS A 198 -17.46 -14.59 21.36
CA LYS A 198 -16.78 -15.78 21.91
C LYS A 198 -16.66 -16.94 20.93
N TYR A 199 -17.66 -17.16 20.11
CA TYR A 199 -17.65 -18.23 19.10
C TYR A 199 -16.69 -17.89 17.96
N ILE A 200 -16.72 -16.63 17.52
CA ILE A 200 -15.85 -16.11 16.46
C ILE A 200 -14.37 -16.13 16.93
N ASP A 201 -14.10 -15.71 18.17
CA ASP A 201 -12.78 -15.79 18.78
C ASP A 201 -12.26 -17.24 18.78
N LYS A 202 -13.11 -18.20 19.14
CA LYS A 202 -12.76 -19.63 19.12
C LYS A 202 -12.46 -20.12 17.70
N TYR A 203 -13.19 -19.64 16.69
CA TYR A 203 -12.92 -19.97 15.28
C TYR A 203 -11.50 -19.53 14.89
N TYR A 204 -11.16 -18.24 15.08
CA TYR A 204 -9.84 -17.74 14.70
C TYR A 204 -8.70 -18.35 15.52
N ASN A 205 -8.91 -18.59 16.82
CA ASN A 205 -7.92 -19.27 17.65
C ASN A 205 -7.63 -20.69 17.13
N LYS A 206 -8.67 -21.44 16.72
CA LYS A 206 -8.50 -22.76 16.12
C LYS A 206 -7.73 -22.70 14.79
N GLN A 207 -8.02 -21.70 13.94
CA GLN A 207 -7.29 -21.50 12.69
C GLN A 207 -5.80 -21.19 12.94
N LYS A 208 -5.52 -20.31 13.91
CA LYS A 208 -4.15 -20.02 14.36
C LYS A 208 -3.44 -21.28 14.87
N GLU A 209 -4.09 -22.06 15.75
CA GLU A 209 -3.56 -23.33 16.26
C GLU A 209 -3.24 -24.34 15.15
N MET A 210 -4.09 -24.43 14.13
CA MET A 210 -3.84 -25.28 12.96
C MET A 210 -2.62 -24.83 12.16
N LEU A 211 -2.45 -23.52 11.97
CA LEU A 211 -1.32 -22.94 11.25
C LEU A 211 0.02 -23.21 11.96
N ILE A 212 0.05 -23.04 13.29
CA ILE A 212 1.28 -23.21 14.09
C ILE A 212 1.53 -24.66 14.54
N LYS A 213 0.67 -25.61 14.13
CA LYS A 213 0.80 -27.02 14.52
C LYS A 213 2.14 -27.64 14.11
N ASN A 214 2.67 -27.21 12.97
CA ASN A 214 3.90 -27.75 12.38
C ASN A 214 5.10 -26.80 12.49
N PHE A 215 4.87 -25.52 12.79
CA PHE A 215 5.91 -24.49 12.82
C PHE A 215 5.64 -23.50 13.94
N ALA A 216 6.69 -23.07 14.65
CA ALA A 216 6.59 -21.98 15.62
C ALA A 216 6.12 -20.68 14.94
N LYS A 217 5.32 -19.88 15.64
CA LYS A 217 4.81 -18.59 15.13
C LYS A 217 5.97 -17.70 14.65
N GLU A 218 7.03 -17.62 15.44
CA GLU A 218 8.22 -16.82 15.15
C GLU A 218 8.92 -17.29 13.88
N ALA A 219 8.95 -18.61 13.63
CA ALA A 219 9.55 -19.16 12.42
C ALA A 219 8.77 -18.74 11.16
N ILE A 220 7.43 -18.75 11.22
CA ILE A 220 6.57 -18.30 10.11
C ILE A 220 6.77 -16.80 9.85
N LEU A 221 6.75 -15.99 10.91
CA LEU A 221 6.95 -14.53 10.80
C LEU A 221 8.35 -14.17 10.26
N ASN A 222 9.39 -14.84 10.74
CA ASN A 222 10.76 -14.62 10.26
C ASN A 222 10.91 -15.02 8.80
N ARG A 223 10.30 -16.14 8.39
CA ARG A 223 10.27 -16.56 6.98
C ARG A 223 9.57 -15.52 6.10
N TYR A 224 8.43 -15.00 6.55
CA TYR A 224 7.71 -13.95 5.84
C TYR A 224 8.55 -12.67 5.68
N ILE A 225 9.23 -12.24 6.75
CA ILE A 225 10.15 -11.08 6.71
C ILE A 225 11.29 -11.34 5.73
N GLU A 226 11.91 -12.53 5.75
CA GLU A 226 12.98 -12.91 4.82
C GLU A 226 12.51 -12.90 3.37
N LEU A 227 11.32 -13.44 3.09
CA LEU A 227 10.71 -13.40 1.77
C LEU A 227 10.51 -11.96 1.28
N LYS A 228 9.95 -11.09 2.13
CA LYS A 228 9.78 -9.66 1.80
C LYS A 228 11.12 -8.98 1.49
N LYS A 229 12.19 -9.26 2.24
CA LYS A 229 13.54 -8.74 1.94
C LYS A 229 14.01 -9.17 0.56
N ARG A 230 13.94 -10.48 0.30
CA ARG A 230 14.34 -11.06 -1.00
C ARG A 230 13.52 -10.49 -2.14
N LEU A 231 12.21 -10.30 -1.97
CA LEU A 231 11.36 -9.69 -2.98
C LEU A 231 11.81 -8.27 -3.31
N ILE A 232 12.03 -7.43 -2.29
CA ILE A 232 12.50 -6.05 -2.49
C ILE A 232 13.83 -6.04 -3.24
N ASP A 233 14.82 -6.78 -2.74
CA ASP A 233 16.17 -6.82 -3.32
C ASP A 233 16.13 -7.32 -4.77
N LYS A 234 15.37 -8.39 -5.04
CA LYS A 234 15.24 -8.96 -6.39
C LYS A 234 14.46 -8.07 -7.34
N THR A 235 13.46 -7.34 -6.85
CA THR A 235 12.72 -6.36 -7.67
C THR A 235 13.65 -5.24 -8.15
N GLU A 236 14.54 -4.76 -7.28
CA GLU A 236 15.48 -3.69 -7.62
C GLU A 236 16.64 -4.15 -8.51
N GLU A 237 17.03 -5.43 -8.42
CA GLU A 237 18.06 -6.05 -9.25
C GLU A 237 17.52 -6.60 -10.59
N ASP A 238 16.20 -6.75 -10.76
CA ASP A 238 15.61 -7.39 -11.93
C ASP A 238 15.86 -6.56 -13.21
N LYS A 239 16.51 -7.21 -14.17
CA LYS A 239 16.93 -6.59 -15.44
C LYS A 239 15.77 -5.98 -16.22
N SER A 240 14.62 -6.66 -16.26
CA SER A 240 13.43 -6.17 -16.99
C SER A 240 12.90 -4.89 -16.35
N ILE A 241 12.82 -4.87 -15.01
CA ILE A 241 12.34 -3.70 -14.25
C ILE A 241 13.28 -2.51 -14.44
N ILE A 242 14.60 -2.71 -14.33
CA ILE A 242 15.60 -1.64 -14.53
C ILE A 242 15.45 -1.03 -15.93
N ILE A 243 15.44 -1.86 -16.96
CA ILE A 243 15.30 -1.41 -18.36
C ILE A 243 13.99 -0.65 -18.55
N ASN A 244 12.87 -1.20 -18.07
CA ASN A 244 11.56 -0.57 -18.21
C ASN A 244 11.51 0.79 -17.53
N ASN A 245 12.16 0.96 -16.39
CA ASN A 245 12.26 2.25 -15.71
C ASN A 245 13.02 3.32 -16.53
N PHE A 246 14.05 2.94 -17.29
CA PHE A 246 14.69 3.87 -18.23
C PHE A 246 13.78 4.15 -19.44
N LEU A 247 13.17 3.11 -20.01
CA LEU A 247 12.33 3.25 -21.21
C LEU A 247 11.04 4.04 -20.96
N SER A 248 10.49 4.00 -19.75
CA SER A 248 9.34 4.80 -19.33
C SER A 248 9.69 6.24 -18.98
N GLY A 249 10.99 6.55 -18.84
CA GLY A 249 11.49 7.86 -18.40
C GLY A 249 11.48 8.07 -16.88
N ASN A 250 11.20 7.03 -16.08
CA ASN A 250 11.32 7.09 -14.62
C ASN A 250 12.79 7.30 -14.20
N LEU A 251 13.73 6.71 -14.93
CA LEU A 251 15.17 6.91 -14.78
C LEU A 251 15.75 7.63 -15.99
N LYS A 252 16.70 8.54 -15.75
CA LYS A 252 17.35 9.33 -16.81
C LYS A 252 18.80 8.93 -16.95
N VAL A 253 19.20 8.59 -18.17
CA VAL A 253 20.57 8.19 -18.55
C VAL A 253 21.64 9.14 -18.01
N LYS A 254 21.43 10.45 -18.14
CA LYS A 254 22.37 11.49 -17.71
C LYS A 254 22.72 11.45 -16.21
N ASP A 255 21.83 10.92 -15.38
CA ASP A 255 22.03 10.85 -13.93
C ASP A 255 23.05 9.76 -13.56
N TYR A 256 23.36 8.86 -14.50
CA TYR A 256 24.28 7.74 -14.34
C TYR A 256 25.60 7.89 -15.11
N SER A 257 25.94 9.11 -15.55
CA SER A 257 27.27 9.39 -16.09
C SER A 257 28.35 9.19 -15.01
N VAL A 258 29.59 8.88 -15.39
CA VAL A 258 30.70 8.71 -14.43
C VAL A 258 30.81 9.90 -13.48
N SER A 259 30.79 11.13 -14.01
CA SER A 259 30.84 12.36 -13.20
C SER A 259 29.63 12.55 -12.29
N SER A 260 28.43 12.14 -12.74
CA SER A 260 27.20 12.23 -11.93
C SER A 260 27.26 11.26 -10.74
N ILE A 261 27.75 10.05 -10.98
CA ILE A 261 27.91 9.03 -9.95
C ILE A 261 29.01 9.40 -8.95
N GLU A 262 30.16 9.86 -9.42
CA GLU A 262 31.23 10.39 -8.54
C GLU A 262 30.71 11.52 -7.65
N SER A 263 29.95 12.46 -8.21
CA SER A 263 29.34 13.56 -7.46
C SER A 263 28.35 13.04 -6.40
N SER A 264 27.60 11.98 -6.71
CA SER A 264 26.67 11.35 -5.77
C SER A 264 27.41 10.69 -4.60
N TYR A 265 28.53 10.00 -4.86
CA TYR A 265 29.37 9.44 -3.79
C TYR A 265 29.98 10.53 -2.91
N LEU A 266 30.50 11.62 -3.50
CA LEU A 266 31.12 12.73 -2.76
C LEU A 266 30.17 13.45 -1.79
N LYS A 267 28.85 13.24 -1.90
CA LYS A 267 27.89 13.69 -0.89
C LYS A 267 28.09 12.98 0.46
N PHE A 268 28.54 11.72 0.43
CA PHE A 268 28.58 10.84 1.60
C PHE A 268 29.99 10.47 2.04
N ILE A 269 30.98 10.49 1.15
CA ILE A 269 32.36 10.08 1.47
C ILE A 269 33.36 11.16 1.11
N SER A 270 34.56 11.06 1.66
CA SER A 270 35.65 11.98 1.32
C SER A 270 36.14 11.80 -0.12
N LYS A 271 36.80 12.82 -0.67
CA LYS A 271 37.41 12.74 -1.99
C LYS A 271 38.53 11.70 -2.04
N GLU A 272 39.28 11.60 -0.94
CA GLU A 272 40.33 10.62 -0.73
C GLU A 272 39.75 9.20 -0.78
N ASP A 273 38.62 8.96 -0.11
CA ASP A 273 37.97 7.65 -0.12
C ASP A 273 37.48 7.24 -1.51
N LEU A 274 36.95 8.19 -2.29
CA LEU A 274 36.51 7.94 -3.65
C LEU A 274 37.69 7.60 -4.57
N GLN A 275 38.81 8.31 -4.44
CA GLN A 275 40.02 8.07 -5.26
C GLN A 275 40.67 6.71 -4.97
N GLU A 276 40.60 6.24 -3.73
CA GLU A 276 41.12 4.93 -3.31
C GLU A 276 40.09 3.79 -3.45
N MET A 277 38.92 4.06 -4.01
CA MET A 277 37.80 3.10 -4.04
C MET A 277 38.07 1.95 -5.03
N ASN A 278 38.47 0.80 -4.47
CA ASN A 278 38.47 -0.48 -5.17
C ASN A 278 37.12 -1.22 -5.01
N GLU A 279 36.99 -2.41 -5.58
CA GLU A 279 35.73 -3.19 -5.53
C GLU A 279 35.29 -3.52 -4.10
N ASP A 280 36.22 -3.88 -3.21
CA ASP A 280 35.89 -4.25 -1.84
C ASP A 280 35.44 -3.04 -1.01
N LYS A 281 36.16 -1.92 -1.13
CA LYS A 281 35.78 -0.64 -0.50
C LYS A 281 34.45 -0.12 -1.04
N ARG A 282 34.19 -0.28 -2.35
CA ARG A 282 32.89 0.05 -2.95
C ARG A 282 31.76 -0.78 -2.34
N LYS A 283 31.94 -2.09 -2.18
CA LYS A 283 30.94 -2.98 -1.55
C LYS A 283 30.65 -2.58 -0.10
N GLU A 284 31.69 -2.24 0.66
CA GLU A 284 31.55 -1.76 2.04
C GLU A 284 30.75 -0.46 2.11
N ILE A 285 31.14 0.54 1.32
CA ILE A 285 30.46 1.84 1.25
C ILE A 285 29.01 1.66 0.78
N ASN A 286 28.77 0.91 -0.30
CA ASN A 286 27.42 0.66 -0.82
C ASN A 286 26.55 -0.04 0.24
N SER A 287 27.09 -1.01 0.98
CA SER A 287 26.40 -1.67 2.10
C SER A 287 26.04 -0.69 3.22
N ALA A 288 26.94 0.23 3.58
CA ALA A 288 26.68 1.27 4.57
C ALA A 288 25.59 2.25 4.07
N LEU A 289 25.64 2.66 2.81
CA LEU A 289 24.65 3.53 2.16
C LEU A 289 23.28 2.87 2.06
N ILE A 290 23.19 1.56 1.75
CA ILE A 290 21.91 0.83 1.76
C ILE A 290 21.29 0.84 3.16
N LYS A 291 22.10 0.60 4.21
CA LYS A 291 21.62 0.70 5.59
C LYS A 291 21.16 2.12 5.93
N LEU A 292 21.87 3.14 5.43
CA LEU A 292 21.48 4.54 5.58
C LEU A 292 20.14 4.81 4.92
N SER A 293 19.98 4.44 3.65
CA SER A 293 18.72 4.57 2.91
C SER A 293 17.55 3.94 3.68
N ASN A 294 17.74 2.74 4.22
CA ASN A 294 16.73 2.10 5.07
C ASN A 294 16.41 2.93 6.34
N SER A 295 17.42 3.47 7.02
CA SER A 295 17.21 4.30 8.22
C SER A 295 16.54 5.65 7.89
N LEU A 296 16.87 6.25 6.75
CA LEU A 296 16.22 7.47 6.24
C LEU A 296 14.76 7.20 5.87
N TYR A 297 14.47 6.05 5.25
CA TYR A 297 13.11 5.63 4.96
C TYR A 297 12.29 5.40 6.23
N GLU A 298 12.87 4.75 7.26
CA GLU A 298 12.24 4.66 8.58
C GLU A 298 11.97 6.03 9.19
N TYR A 299 12.93 6.94 9.11
CA TYR A 299 12.83 8.27 9.69
C TYR A 299 11.80 9.16 8.99
N LYS A 300 11.77 9.15 7.65
CA LYS A 300 10.73 9.81 6.86
C LYS A 300 9.33 9.34 7.28
N ASN A 301 9.14 8.03 7.39
CA ASN A 301 7.85 7.48 7.82
C ASN A 301 7.55 7.76 9.30
N TYR A 302 8.56 7.80 10.17
CA TYR A 302 8.39 8.23 11.55
C TYR A 302 7.84 9.66 11.63
N LEU A 303 8.40 10.60 10.86
CA LEU A 303 7.91 11.98 10.80
C LEU A 303 6.46 12.00 10.29
N LYS A 304 6.20 11.31 9.17
CA LYS A 304 4.86 11.19 8.56
C LYS A 304 3.79 10.67 9.54
N TYR A 305 4.13 9.68 10.37
CA TYR A 305 3.20 9.04 11.31
C TYR A 305 3.36 9.52 12.76
N LYS A 306 4.11 10.60 12.98
CA LYS A 306 4.42 11.11 14.31
C LYS A 306 3.17 11.46 15.11
N PHE A 307 2.18 12.10 14.48
CA PHE A 307 0.93 12.45 15.14
C PHE A 307 0.16 11.22 15.65
N ILE A 308 0.20 10.09 14.94
CA ILE A 308 -0.39 8.81 15.39
C ILE A 308 0.35 8.26 16.60
N ILE A 309 1.70 8.28 16.54
CA ILE A 309 2.55 7.84 17.65
C ILE A 309 2.23 8.67 18.90
N ASP A 310 2.14 9.99 18.74
CA ASP A 310 1.88 10.91 19.84
C ASP A 310 0.46 10.71 20.43
N ALA A 311 -0.54 10.44 19.59
CA ALA A 311 -1.90 10.11 20.03
C ALA A 311 -1.95 8.81 20.87
N ILE A 312 -1.24 7.76 20.46
CA ILE A 312 -1.14 6.51 21.26
C ILE A 312 -0.43 6.78 22.59
N LYS A 313 0.66 7.55 22.57
CA LYS A 313 1.40 7.93 23.80
C LYS A 313 0.51 8.70 24.77
N GLU A 314 -0.32 9.61 24.27
CA GLU A 314 -1.27 10.36 25.09
C GLU A 314 -2.34 9.44 25.71
N GLU A 315 -2.96 8.57 24.91
CA GLU A 315 -3.94 7.61 25.43
C GLU A 315 -3.31 6.68 26.48
N TYR A 316 -2.08 6.22 26.26
CA TYR A 316 -1.33 5.38 27.22
C TYR A 316 -1.06 6.09 28.55
N LYS A 317 -0.70 7.38 28.54
CA LYS A 317 -0.52 8.18 29.77
C LYS A 317 -1.77 8.23 30.65
N ASN A 318 -2.96 8.12 30.04
CA ASN A 318 -4.25 8.16 30.73
C ASN A 318 -4.75 6.77 31.20
N LYS A 319 -3.93 5.71 31.09
CA LYS A 319 -4.29 4.32 31.43
C LYS A 319 -4.95 4.15 32.81
N GLU A 320 -4.37 4.75 33.86
CA GLU A 320 -4.92 4.60 35.22
C GLU A 320 -6.30 5.25 35.41
N GLN A 321 -6.55 6.36 34.71
CA GLN A 321 -7.85 7.05 34.73
C GLN A 321 -8.91 6.25 33.97
N ASN A 322 -8.49 5.50 32.93
CA ASN A 322 -9.39 4.90 31.95
C ASN A 322 -9.59 3.38 32.09
N LYS A 323 -8.87 2.69 32.99
CA LYS A 323 -8.83 1.21 33.10
C LYS A 323 -10.19 0.48 33.21
N ASN A 324 -11.23 1.14 33.70
CA ASN A 324 -12.56 0.54 33.88
C ASN A 324 -13.60 0.96 32.84
N LEU A 325 -13.26 1.89 31.93
CA LEU A 325 -14.24 2.51 31.02
C LEU A 325 -14.85 1.49 30.06
N TYR A 326 -14.07 0.55 29.51
CA TYR A 326 -14.61 -0.48 28.61
C TYR A 326 -15.69 -1.34 29.29
N ALA A 327 -15.43 -1.81 30.51
CA ALA A 327 -16.38 -2.63 31.25
C ALA A 327 -17.67 -1.85 31.58
N GLN A 328 -17.53 -0.56 31.92
CA GLN A 328 -18.65 0.34 32.17
C GLN A 328 -19.48 0.57 30.90
N SER A 329 -18.85 0.93 29.77
CA SER A 329 -19.52 1.11 28.48
C SER A 329 -20.25 -0.16 28.04
N LYS A 330 -19.65 -1.35 28.21
CA LYS A 330 -20.30 -2.62 27.87
C LYS A 330 -21.56 -2.87 28.70
N LYS A 331 -21.53 -2.56 30.00
CA LYS A 331 -22.70 -2.70 30.89
C LYS A 331 -23.82 -1.71 30.54
N GLU A 332 -23.46 -0.46 30.24
CA GLU A 332 -24.41 0.57 29.80
C GLU A 332 -25.08 0.19 28.48
N LEU A 333 -24.28 -0.28 27.50
CA LEU A 333 -24.77 -0.73 26.20
C LEU A 333 -25.79 -1.86 26.37
N ASN A 334 -25.42 -2.94 27.07
CA ASN A 334 -26.30 -4.08 27.31
C ASN A 334 -27.63 -3.68 27.98
N THR A 335 -27.59 -2.68 28.88
CA THR A 335 -28.78 -2.16 29.55
C THR A 335 -29.71 -1.45 28.58
N LYS A 336 -29.17 -0.62 27.68
CA LYS A 336 -29.96 0.09 26.66
C LYS A 336 -30.49 -0.88 25.60
N GLU A 337 -29.71 -1.85 25.15
CA GLU A 337 -30.16 -2.88 24.20
C GLU A 337 -31.31 -3.72 24.77
N SER A 338 -31.20 -4.11 26.05
CA SER A 338 -32.28 -4.84 26.73
C SER A 338 -33.59 -4.04 26.77
N LYS A 339 -33.51 -2.71 26.88
CA LYS A 339 -34.68 -1.82 26.77
C LYS A 339 -35.21 -1.79 25.33
N LEU A 340 -34.33 -1.64 24.34
CA LEU A 340 -34.69 -1.65 22.93
C LEU A 340 -35.45 -2.93 22.54
N PHE A 341 -34.94 -4.11 22.91
CA PHE A 341 -35.62 -5.37 22.57
C PHE A 341 -36.98 -5.52 23.25
N LYS A 342 -37.15 -4.99 24.48
CA LYS A 342 -38.48 -4.94 25.13
C LYS A 342 -39.46 -4.05 24.37
N ILE A 343 -38.99 -2.92 23.82
CA ILE A 343 -39.82 -2.03 23.00
C ILE A 343 -40.16 -2.71 21.67
N ASN A 344 -39.17 -3.31 20.98
CA ASN A 344 -39.39 -4.02 19.72
C ASN A 344 -40.37 -5.19 19.86
N ASN A 345 -40.33 -5.93 20.98
CA ASN A 345 -41.33 -6.97 21.26
C ASN A 345 -42.76 -6.42 21.39
N LYS A 346 -42.93 -5.18 21.88
CA LYS A 346 -44.24 -4.51 21.91
C LYS A 346 -44.69 -4.05 20.53
N ILE A 347 -43.75 -3.65 19.66
CA ILE A 347 -44.03 -3.28 18.27
C ILE A 347 -44.46 -4.52 17.47
N ASN A 348 -43.82 -5.67 17.69
CA ASN A 348 -44.00 -6.90 16.91
C ASN A 348 -44.99 -7.91 17.53
N GLY A 349 -45.46 -7.67 18.76
CA GLY A 349 -46.31 -8.59 19.50
C GLY A 349 -47.63 -8.90 18.78
N HIS A 350 -48.07 -10.15 18.84
CA HIS A 350 -49.38 -10.60 18.35
C HIS A 350 -50.35 -10.70 19.55
N GLY A 351 -51.27 -9.75 19.65
CA GLY A 351 -52.35 -9.75 20.65
C GLY A 351 -53.59 -9.05 20.08
N ILE A 352 -54.77 -9.38 20.61
CA ILE A 352 -56.09 -8.93 20.11
C ILE A 352 -56.31 -7.40 20.25
N LEU A 353 -55.35 -6.67 20.81
CA LEU A 353 -55.36 -5.20 21.02
C LEU A 353 -54.09 -4.50 20.49
N VAL A 354 -53.49 -4.99 19.39
CA VAL A 354 -52.34 -4.32 18.76
C VAL A 354 -52.84 -3.13 17.94
N LYS A 355 -52.88 -1.95 18.56
CA LYS A 355 -52.65 -0.72 17.81
C LYS A 355 -51.15 -0.60 17.65
N SER A 356 -50.64 -0.50 16.41
CA SER A 356 -49.29 -0.01 16.16
C SER A 356 -49.17 1.33 16.86
N ASN A 357 -48.54 1.36 18.03
CA ASN A 357 -48.41 2.62 18.74
C ASN A 357 -47.19 3.29 18.12
N ASP A 358 -47.41 4.25 17.21
CA ASP A 358 -46.34 5.04 16.59
C ASP A 358 -45.39 5.61 17.65
N LYS A 359 -45.90 5.84 18.86
CA LYS A 359 -45.13 6.16 20.07
C LYS A 359 -43.97 5.17 20.34
N TYR A 360 -44.19 3.86 20.29
CA TYR A 360 -43.13 2.88 20.54
C TYR A 360 -42.10 2.84 19.41
N VAL A 361 -42.52 3.10 18.17
CA VAL A 361 -41.61 3.20 17.02
C VAL A 361 -40.69 4.40 17.19
N VAL A 362 -41.24 5.56 17.58
CA VAL A 362 -40.46 6.77 17.87
C VAL A 362 -39.51 6.54 19.05
N GLU A 363 -39.99 5.91 20.13
CA GLU A 363 -39.17 5.56 21.30
C GLU A 363 -38.01 4.64 20.94
N ALA A 364 -38.25 3.62 20.11
CA ALA A 364 -37.21 2.72 19.62
C ALA A 364 -36.17 3.46 18.75
N ASN A 365 -36.62 4.30 17.81
CA ASN A 365 -35.73 5.07 16.94
C ASN A 365 -34.80 6.00 17.75
N ASN A 366 -35.35 6.74 18.73
CA ASN A 366 -34.56 7.60 19.59
C ASN A 366 -33.52 6.81 20.40
N LEU A 367 -33.92 5.66 20.94
CA LEU A 367 -33.00 4.80 21.69
C LEU A 367 -31.89 4.20 20.80
N ILE A 368 -32.18 3.92 19.53
CA ILE A 368 -31.18 3.46 18.56
C ILE A 368 -30.16 4.56 18.26
N LEU A 369 -30.58 5.82 18.16
CA LEU A 369 -29.67 6.96 18.02
C LEU A 369 -28.76 7.10 19.25
N GLU A 370 -29.30 6.98 20.47
CA GLU A 370 -28.47 6.95 21.68
C GLU A 370 -27.49 5.77 21.71
N LEU A 371 -27.91 4.60 21.19
CA LEU A 371 -27.06 3.41 21.09
C LEU A 371 -25.90 3.64 20.12
N LYS A 372 -26.07 4.43 19.06
CA LYS A 372 -24.99 4.77 18.11
C LYS A 372 -23.79 5.38 18.83
N ASP A 373 -24.04 6.35 19.71
CA ASP A 373 -22.98 7.00 20.48
C ASP A 373 -22.33 6.02 21.46
N LYS A 374 -23.15 5.19 22.13
CA LYS A 374 -22.65 4.17 23.06
C LYS A 374 -21.80 3.09 22.40
N TYR A 375 -22.09 2.74 21.16
CA TYR A 375 -21.23 1.85 20.37
C TYR A 375 -19.88 2.51 20.04
N THR A 376 -19.89 3.80 19.71
CA THR A 376 -18.67 4.57 19.46
C THR A 376 -17.79 4.66 20.71
N ASP A 377 -18.39 4.93 21.88
CA ASP A 377 -17.71 4.93 23.17
C ASP A 377 -17.11 3.54 23.49
N LEU A 378 -17.89 2.48 23.26
CA LEU A 378 -17.45 1.11 23.50
C LEU A 378 -16.22 0.76 22.64
N GLU A 379 -16.25 1.11 21.35
CA GLU A 379 -15.16 0.88 20.41
C GLU A 379 -13.90 1.64 20.85
N LYS A 380 -14.01 2.95 21.14
CA LYS A 380 -12.89 3.76 21.65
C LYS A 380 -12.28 3.12 22.91
N ASN A 381 -13.13 2.75 23.87
CA ASN A 381 -12.65 2.17 25.13
C ASN A 381 -12.06 0.76 24.94
N LYS A 382 -12.52 -0.01 23.94
CA LYS A 382 -11.93 -1.31 23.56
C LYS A 382 -10.52 -1.11 23.01
N ILE A 383 -10.33 -0.14 22.11
CA ILE A 383 -9.02 0.22 21.55
C ILE A 383 -8.07 0.69 22.65
N ASN A 384 -8.51 1.58 23.53
CA ASN A 384 -7.70 2.05 24.67
C ASN A 384 -7.25 0.88 25.57
N ASN A 385 -8.16 -0.03 25.91
CA ASN A 385 -7.80 -1.23 26.67
C ASN A 385 -6.75 -2.09 25.96
N LYS A 386 -6.80 -2.19 24.63
CA LYS A 386 -5.80 -2.89 23.83
C LYS A 386 -4.45 -2.18 23.85
N ILE A 387 -4.41 -0.87 23.69
CA ILE A 387 -3.19 -0.05 23.88
C ILE A 387 -2.56 -0.36 25.25
N TYR A 388 -3.38 -0.41 26.30
CA TYR A 388 -2.91 -0.62 27.67
C TYR A 388 -2.38 -2.04 27.95
N SER A 389 -2.84 -3.03 27.19
CA SER A 389 -2.44 -4.44 27.36
C SER A 389 -1.27 -4.83 26.47
N GLU A 390 -1.12 -4.20 25.30
CA GLU A 390 -0.08 -4.54 24.33
C GLU A 390 1.19 -3.68 24.47
N LEU A 391 1.11 -2.53 25.16
CA LEU A 391 2.24 -1.63 25.35
C LEU A 391 2.65 -1.48 26.82
N ASP A 392 3.94 -1.22 27.01
CA ASP A 392 4.60 -0.83 28.25
C ASP A 392 5.67 0.24 28.00
N GLU A 393 6.38 0.67 29.04
CA GLU A 393 7.40 1.72 28.94
C GLU A 393 8.63 1.34 28.08
N ASN A 394 8.84 0.04 27.86
CA ASN A 394 9.94 -0.50 27.05
C ASN A 394 9.52 -0.77 25.60
N SER A 395 8.23 -0.66 25.29
CA SER A 395 7.71 -0.88 23.95
C SER A 395 8.33 0.09 22.96
N THR A 396 8.66 -0.41 21.78
CA THR A 396 9.37 0.37 20.76
C THR A 396 8.41 1.28 19.99
N LEU A 397 8.93 2.26 19.26
CA LEU A 397 8.13 3.06 18.34
C LEU A 397 7.46 2.18 17.26
N LEU A 398 8.11 1.10 16.84
CA LEU A 398 7.51 0.13 15.93
C LEU A 398 6.32 -0.60 16.57
N ASP A 399 6.41 -0.97 17.85
CA ASP A 399 5.29 -1.62 18.56
C ASP A 399 4.09 -0.69 18.69
N VAL A 400 4.33 0.60 18.95
CA VAL A 400 3.28 1.63 18.92
C VAL A 400 2.57 1.69 17.57
N LEU A 401 3.35 1.71 16.47
CA LEU A 401 2.77 1.72 15.12
C LEU A 401 2.02 0.44 14.79
N LYS A 402 2.51 -0.74 15.21
CA LYS A 402 1.79 -2.02 15.07
C LYS A 402 0.44 -1.98 15.76
N VAL A 403 0.40 -1.49 17.00
CA VAL A 403 -0.85 -1.34 17.75
C VAL A 403 -1.81 -0.39 17.04
N ALA A 404 -1.33 0.79 16.62
CA ALA A 404 -2.16 1.74 15.88
C ALA A 404 -2.70 1.14 14.56
N SER A 405 -1.84 0.48 13.78
CA SER A 405 -2.17 -0.07 12.45
C SER A 405 -3.31 -1.11 12.46
N SER A 406 -3.53 -1.73 13.63
CA SER A 406 -4.54 -2.76 13.84
C SER A 406 -5.96 -2.19 13.85
N PHE A 407 -6.15 -0.93 14.26
CA PHE A 407 -7.49 -0.36 14.48
C PHE A 407 -7.84 0.74 13.46
N TYR A 408 -8.62 0.39 12.42
CA TYR A 408 -8.95 1.33 11.34
C TYR A 408 -9.63 2.62 11.84
N SER A 409 -10.61 2.49 12.74
CA SER A 409 -11.38 3.64 13.23
C SER A 409 -10.55 4.64 14.04
N PHE A 410 -9.51 4.15 14.73
CA PHE A 410 -8.53 5.00 15.42
C PHE A 410 -7.69 5.78 14.41
N LEU A 411 -7.08 5.08 13.45
CA LEU A 411 -6.24 5.70 12.42
C LEU A 411 -7.01 6.73 11.59
N TYR A 412 -8.24 6.39 11.19
CA TYR A 412 -9.09 7.27 10.43
C TYR A 412 -9.39 8.56 11.19
N ARG A 413 -9.67 8.47 12.50
CA ARG A 413 -9.89 9.67 13.33
C ARG A 413 -8.64 10.53 13.42
N CYS A 414 -7.49 9.94 13.73
CA CYS A 414 -6.22 10.68 13.78
C CYS A 414 -5.93 11.36 12.43
N ALA A 415 -6.04 10.63 11.32
CA ALA A 415 -5.79 11.17 9.99
C ALA A 415 -6.79 12.26 9.60
N ARG A 416 -8.06 12.16 10.04
CA ARG A 416 -9.07 13.20 9.84
C ARG A 416 -8.80 14.48 10.63
N GLU A 417 -8.23 14.35 11.83
CA GLU A 417 -7.84 15.48 12.67
C GLU A 417 -6.63 16.20 12.08
N GLU A 418 -5.67 15.46 11.53
CA GLU A 418 -4.46 16.00 10.89
C GLU A 418 -4.74 16.59 9.50
N PHE A 419 -5.47 15.85 8.65
CA PHE A 419 -5.72 16.20 7.26
C PHE A 419 -7.19 16.61 7.05
N VAL A 420 -7.54 17.80 7.53
CA VAL A 420 -8.92 18.32 7.56
C VAL A 420 -9.59 18.30 6.18
N ASP A 421 -8.85 18.63 5.12
CA ASP A 421 -9.36 18.75 3.75
C ASP A 421 -9.24 17.46 2.91
N ALA A 422 -8.65 16.40 3.47
CA ALA A 422 -8.46 15.15 2.73
C ALA A 422 -9.79 14.44 2.43
N THR A 423 -9.87 13.81 1.27
CA THR A 423 -10.97 12.93 0.87
C THR A 423 -10.95 11.63 1.67
N ASP A 424 -12.07 10.89 1.67
CA ASP A 424 -12.11 9.56 2.30
C ASP A 424 -11.12 8.59 1.62
N GLU A 425 -10.88 8.75 0.31
CA GLU A 425 -9.95 7.94 -0.48
C GLU A 425 -8.48 8.20 -0.10
N GLU A 426 -8.09 9.47 0.04
CA GLU A 426 -6.73 9.85 0.48
C GLU A 426 -6.44 9.33 1.90
N ILE A 427 -7.41 9.38 2.81
CA ILE A 427 -7.24 8.85 4.16
C ILE A 427 -7.12 7.32 4.15
N ASN A 428 -7.93 6.63 3.33
CA ASN A 428 -7.80 5.18 3.17
C ASN A 428 -6.42 4.80 2.63
N LEU A 429 -5.91 5.52 1.62
CA LEU A 429 -4.58 5.31 1.07
C LEU A 429 -3.50 5.51 2.13
N PHE A 430 -3.58 6.61 2.89
CA PHE A 430 -2.65 6.88 3.99
C PHE A 430 -2.64 5.77 5.05
N ILE A 431 -3.80 5.21 5.39
CA ILE A 431 -3.92 4.08 6.34
C ILE A 431 -3.30 2.80 5.76
N ASP A 432 -3.59 2.51 4.49
CA ASP A 432 -3.06 1.32 3.81
C ASP A 432 -1.52 1.43 3.68
N GLU A 433 -0.98 2.63 3.41
CA GLU A 433 0.46 2.91 3.42
C GLU A 433 1.11 2.70 4.80
N LEU A 434 0.45 3.10 5.90
CA LEU A 434 0.94 2.81 7.25
C LEU A 434 0.98 1.31 7.53
N ARG A 435 -0.07 0.57 7.14
CA ARG A 435 -0.16 -0.88 7.34
C ARG A 435 0.93 -1.62 6.56
N GLU A 436 1.22 -1.18 5.34
CA GLU A 436 2.34 -1.69 4.56
C GLU A 436 3.69 -1.30 5.17
N PHE A 437 3.83 -0.06 5.65
CA PHE A 437 5.04 0.36 6.36
C PHE A 437 5.30 -0.54 7.56
N VAL A 438 4.33 -0.79 8.43
CA VAL A 438 4.46 -1.67 9.63
C VAL A 438 4.94 -3.09 9.28
N ARG A 439 4.69 -3.56 8.06
CA ARG A 439 5.13 -4.88 7.56
C ARG A 439 6.47 -4.82 6.82
N TRP A 440 7.07 -3.65 6.67
CA TRP A 440 8.32 -3.45 5.98
C TRP A 440 9.48 -4.14 6.74
N PRO A 441 10.38 -4.86 6.04
CA PRO A 441 11.25 -5.81 6.73
C PRO A 441 12.58 -5.24 7.23
N TYR A 442 12.89 -3.97 6.95
CA TYR A 442 14.22 -3.37 7.16
C TYR A 442 14.30 -2.44 8.38
N TYR A 443 13.45 -2.65 9.37
CA TYR A 443 13.48 -1.89 10.62
C TYR A 443 14.79 -2.07 11.39
N THR A 444 15.47 -0.96 11.63
CA THR A 444 16.71 -0.84 12.38
C THR A 444 16.57 0.20 13.47
N MET A 445 15.92 1.32 13.20
CA MET A 445 15.75 2.43 14.14
C MET A 445 14.52 2.24 15.02
N LEU A 446 13.33 2.11 14.41
CA LEU A 446 12.06 2.15 15.14
C LEU A 446 11.84 0.92 16.04
N ASN A 447 12.50 -0.20 15.73
CA ASN A 447 12.47 -1.40 16.55
C ASN A 447 13.50 -1.40 17.71
N ASN A 448 14.25 -0.30 17.90
CA ASN A 448 15.25 -0.17 18.96
C ASN A 448 15.08 1.10 19.84
N ILE A 449 14.19 2.01 19.44
CA ILE A 449 13.87 3.22 20.23
C ILE A 449 12.55 2.99 20.95
N THR A 450 12.55 3.20 22.26
CA THR A 450 11.35 3.07 23.09
C THR A 450 10.40 4.25 22.89
N MET A 451 9.12 4.04 23.15
CA MET A 451 8.11 5.11 23.10
C MET A 451 8.33 6.21 24.14
N THR A 452 9.13 5.93 25.18
CA THR A 452 9.52 6.87 26.24
C THR A 452 10.81 7.65 25.93
N ASP A 453 11.58 7.25 24.91
CA ASP A 453 12.80 7.94 24.53
C ASP A 453 12.47 9.34 23.95
N THR A 454 13.26 10.33 24.37
CA THR A 454 13.13 11.74 23.97
C THR A 454 14.31 12.23 23.14
N LYS A 455 15.22 11.33 22.73
CA LYS A 455 16.35 11.69 21.87
C LYS A 455 15.87 12.23 20.53
N ASP A 456 16.64 13.18 20.00
CA ASP A 456 16.47 13.68 18.64
C ASP A 456 16.98 12.63 17.64
N LEU A 457 16.04 12.00 16.92
CA LEU A 457 16.36 10.90 16.00
C LEU A 457 17.25 11.34 14.83
N ALA A 458 17.17 12.61 14.40
CA ALA A 458 18.06 13.13 13.37
C ALA A 458 19.52 13.10 13.86
N ILE A 459 19.76 13.50 15.12
CA ILE A 459 21.10 13.45 15.73
C ILE A 459 21.57 11.99 15.85
N VAL A 460 20.71 11.08 16.28
CA VAL A 460 21.05 9.65 16.40
C VAL A 460 21.45 9.04 15.05
N ILE A 461 20.73 9.37 13.98
CA ILE A 461 21.06 8.92 12.62
C ILE A 461 22.42 9.50 12.20
N LYS A 462 22.55 10.83 12.28
CA LYS A 462 23.77 11.54 11.88
C LYS A 462 25.01 10.97 12.56
N ASP A 463 25.00 10.90 13.89
CA ASP A 463 26.15 10.45 14.68
C ASP A 463 26.51 8.98 14.38
N ARG A 464 25.50 8.11 14.18
CA ARG A 464 25.72 6.71 13.83
C ARG A 464 26.45 6.55 12.50
N TYR A 465 26.04 7.28 11.46
CA TYR A 465 26.63 7.16 10.13
C TYR A 465 27.97 7.88 10.02
N GLN A 466 28.17 8.96 10.78
CA GLN A 466 29.47 9.59 10.92
C GLN A 466 30.52 8.62 11.50
N LEU A 467 30.15 7.79 12.48
CA LEU A 467 31.01 6.72 13.01
C LEU A 467 31.35 5.62 11.98
N LEU A 468 30.59 5.54 10.89
CA LEU A 468 30.83 4.64 9.76
C LEU A 468 31.51 5.34 8.58
N ASN A 469 32.09 6.53 8.80
CA ASN A 469 32.70 7.39 7.77
C ASN A 469 31.74 7.75 6.63
N ILE A 470 30.44 7.84 6.94
CA ILE A 470 29.42 8.36 6.04
C ILE A 470 29.02 9.74 6.55
N ASN A 471 29.37 10.76 5.78
CA ASN A 471 29.11 12.17 6.10
C ASN A 471 27.66 12.51 5.77
N ILE A 472 26.96 13.05 6.76
CA ILE A 472 25.60 13.58 6.65
C ILE A 472 25.52 14.74 7.62
N GLU A 473 24.94 15.84 7.20
CA GLU A 473 24.68 16.98 8.08
C GLU A 473 23.26 16.91 8.66
N LYS A 474 23.05 17.59 9.79
CA LYS A 474 21.74 17.52 10.48
C LYS A 474 20.64 18.13 9.61
N GLU A 475 20.95 19.20 8.90
CA GLU A 475 20.04 19.95 8.02
C GLU A 475 19.53 19.07 6.86
N GLU A 476 20.33 18.08 6.42
CA GLU A 476 19.91 17.13 5.37
C GLU A 476 18.87 16.13 5.85
N LEU A 477 18.68 16.02 7.18
CA LEU A 477 17.67 15.17 7.81
C LEU A 477 16.35 15.93 8.06
N GLU A 478 16.25 17.21 7.67
CA GLU A 478 14.99 17.93 7.69
C GLU A 478 14.01 17.35 6.65
N GLU A 479 12.71 17.38 6.95
CA GLU A 479 11.67 16.70 6.17
C GLU A 479 11.71 17.06 4.66
N GLU A 480 11.96 18.33 4.35
CA GLU A 480 12.07 18.83 2.97
C GLU A 480 13.31 18.32 2.21
N ASN A 481 14.34 17.87 2.93
CA ASN A 481 15.62 17.43 2.36
C ASN A 481 15.74 15.90 2.26
N LEU A 482 14.94 15.14 3.02
CA LEU A 482 15.03 13.68 3.10
C LEU A 482 14.90 13.00 1.73
N ASP A 483 13.97 13.46 0.88
CA ASP A 483 13.73 12.84 -0.43
C ASP A 483 14.91 13.00 -1.38
N SER A 484 15.56 14.17 -1.34
CA SER A 484 16.78 14.43 -2.11
C SER A 484 17.93 13.54 -1.62
N LEU A 485 18.07 13.38 -0.30
CA LEU A 485 19.09 12.53 0.30
C LEU A 485 18.90 11.05 -0.07
N ILE A 486 17.67 10.53 0.09
CA ILE A 486 17.30 9.16 -0.29
C ILE A 486 17.54 8.93 -1.78
N SER A 487 17.07 9.84 -2.65
CA SER A 487 17.22 9.71 -4.10
C SER A 487 18.69 9.68 -4.56
N THR A 488 19.57 10.40 -3.86
CA THR A 488 21.02 10.35 -4.14
C THR A 488 21.58 8.94 -3.87
N ILE A 489 21.15 8.30 -2.77
CA ILE A 489 21.56 6.93 -2.44
C ILE A 489 20.95 5.92 -3.42
N GLU A 490 19.68 6.09 -3.79
CA GLU A 490 19.00 5.25 -4.79
C GLU A 490 19.70 5.32 -6.15
N THR A 491 20.23 6.48 -6.53
CA THR A 491 21.05 6.65 -7.74
C THR A 491 22.31 5.80 -7.69
N ILE A 492 23.03 5.81 -6.56
CA ILE A 492 24.23 4.98 -6.35
C ILE A 492 23.86 3.49 -6.40
N LYS A 493 22.77 3.10 -5.73
CA LYS A 493 22.28 1.72 -5.69
C LYS A 493 21.88 1.21 -7.08
N MET A 494 21.17 2.03 -7.85
CA MET A 494 20.78 1.69 -9.22
C MET A 494 22.00 1.57 -10.14
N TYR A 495 23.03 2.40 -9.95
CA TYR A 495 24.30 2.26 -10.66
C TYR A 495 24.99 0.91 -10.37
N ASP A 496 25.02 0.48 -9.11
CA ASP A 496 25.53 -0.85 -8.72
C ASP A 496 24.72 -1.98 -9.40
N ASN A 497 23.39 -1.84 -9.47
CA ASN A 497 22.52 -2.82 -10.13
C ASN A 497 22.69 -2.86 -11.65
N LEU A 498 22.97 -1.73 -12.31
CA LEU A 498 23.35 -1.68 -13.72
C LEU A 498 24.64 -2.47 -13.98
N GLN A 499 25.66 -2.28 -13.12
CA GLN A 499 26.93 -2.99 -13.22
C GLN A 499 26.73 -4.51 -13.03
N LYS A 500 25.99 -4.94 -12.00
CA LYS A 500 25.67 -6.36 -11.77
C LYS A 500 24.96 -7.02 -12.94
N ASN A 501 24.09 -6.29 -13.63
CA ASN A 501 23.33 -6.80 -14.78
C ASN A 501 24.07 -6.69 -16.12
N ASN A 502 25.32 -6.20 -16.12
CA ASN A 502 26.09 -5.87 -17.33
C ASN A 502 25.29 -4.98 -18.29
N LEU A 503 24.59 -3.98 -17.74
CA LEU A 503 23.81 -3.00 -18.50
C LEU A 503 24.62 -1.73 -18.68
N SER A 504 24.80 -1.31 -19.93
CA SER A 504 25.35 0.00 -20.26
C SER A 504 24.22 1.03 -20.43
N VAL A 505 24.38 2.18 -19.79
CA VAL A 505 23.44 3.29 -19.93
C VAL A 505 23.43 3.83 -21.37
N ASP A 506 24.59 3.82 -22.04
CA ASP A 506 24.71 4.22 -23.45
C ASP A 506 23.94 3.26 -24.38
N GLU A 507 23.91 1.97 -24.05
CA GLU A 507 23.14 0.99 -24.82
C GLU A 507 21.64 1.23 -24.68
N ILE A 508 21.19 1.56 -23.47
CA ILE A 508 19.79 1.91 -23.19
C ILE A 508 19.39 3.20 -23.91
N GLU A 509 20.25 4.23 -23.89
CA GLU A 509 20.03 5.48 -24.63
C GLU A 509 19.96 5.26 -26.14
N GLY A 510 20.86 4.43 -26.68
CA GLY A 510 20.85 4.06 -28.08
C GLY A 510 19.53 3.44 -28.51
N ILE A 511 18.90 2.65 -27.64
CA ILE A 511 17.61 1.99 -27.91
C ILE A 511 16.46 3.01 -27.96
N TYR A 512 16.50 4.02 -27.09
CA TYR A 512 15.55 5.14 -27.15
C TYR A 512 15.66 5.89 -28.49
N GLU A 513 16.88 6.23 -28.90
CA GLU A 513 17.10 6.90 -30.19
C GLU A 513 16.74 6.02 -31.39
N PHE A 514 16.99 4.70 -31.33
CA PHE A 514 16.55 3.77 -32.37
C PHE A 514 15.02 3.72 -32.48
N LYS A 515 14.29 3.64 -31.36
CA LYS A 515 12.82 3.67 -31.35
C LYS A 515 12.28 4.96 -31.97
N LYS A 516 12.92 6.10 -31.71
CA LYS A 516 12.56 7.41 -32.27
C LYS A 516 12.86 7.53 -33.77
N ILE A 517 13.93 6.89 -34.26
CA ILE A 517 14.27 6.83 -35.69
C ILE A 517 13.28 5.93 -36.44
N LEU A 518 12.92 4.77 -35.88
CA LEU A 518 12.04 3.77 -36.51
C LEU A 518 10.54 4.06 -36.35
N GLY A 519 10.17 4.88 -35.36
CA GLY A 519 8.79 5.35 -35.13
C GLY A 519 8.44 6.63 -35.90
N LYS A 520 9.38 7.17 -36.69
CA LYS A 520 9.15 8.11 -37.79
C LYS A 520 9.03 7.34 -39.09
#